data_AF-A0A661D811-F1
#
_entry.id   AF-A0A661D811-F1
#
_cell.length_a   1.000
_cell.length_b   1.000
_cell.length_c   1.000
_cell.angle_alpha   90.00
_cell.angle_beta   90.00
_cell.angle_gamma   90.00
#
_symmetry.space_group_name_H-M   'P 1'
#
loop_
_entity.id
_entity.type
_entity.pdbx_description
1 polymer ?
#
loop_
_entity_poly.entity_id
_entity_poly.type
_entity_poly.pdbx_seq_one_letter_code
_entity_poly.pdbx_strand_id
1 'polypeptide(L)'
;MKHLVITLAIMASLLTLSPAHAKREHFEKWYQNQWCQEQKGETEVQMPDRTRCDCITGTHAIEMDFGDKWYQAVTQSLHYSLQADKRAGILLILESPDDRKYWEKLRRVINHYKLPIDVWTIGNGTTPNLSFTKGWENNGKKPETSLNCNKAATLNIKRRGTSTTWVIHIPCLIDSAGAFQGKTPWLILESKQNVGEDIFSITKYGFVEQ
;
A
#
# COMPACT_ATOMS: atom_id res chain seq x y z
N MET A 1 -65.65 -0.41 9.75
CA MET A 1 -65.21 -0.15 8.36
C MET A 1 -64.23 1.02 8.24
N LYS A 2 -64.55 2.23 8.77
CA LYS A 2 -63.66 3.41 8.68
C LYS A 2 -62.25 3.17 9.25
N HIS A 3 -62.14 2.53 10.42
CA HIS A 3 -60.84 2.21 11.01
C HIS A 3 -60.03 1.18 10.21
N LEU A 4 -60.69 0.19 9.58
CA LEU A 4 -60.06 -0.83 8.75
C LEU A 4 -59.45 -0.22 7.48
N VAL A 5 -60.18 0.71 6.85
CA VAL A 5 -59.72 1.46 5.66
C VAL A 5 -58.54 2.36 6.01
N ILE A 6 -58.56 3.01 7.18
CA ILE A 6 -57.44 3.86 7.65
C ILE A 6 -56.19 3.01 7.93
N THR A 7 -56.32 1.85 8.58
CA THR A 7 -55.16 0.96 8.82
C THR A 7 -54.58 0.38 7.53
N LEU A 8 -55.41 0.04 6.55
CA LEU A 8 -54.95 -0.43 5.22
C LEU A 8 -54.23 0.69 4.45
N ALA A 9 -54.71 1.93 4.54
CA ALA A 9 -54.05 3.09 3.93
C ALA A 9 -52.69 3.41 4.56
N ILE A 10 -52.57 3.29 5.89
CA ILE A 10 -51.29 3.51 6.60
C ILE A 10 -50.29 2.39 6.27
N MET A 11 -50.70 1.13 6.28
CA MET A 11 -49.84 0.00 5.88
C MET A 11 -49.38 0.10 4.42
N ALA A 12 -50.26 0.50 3.50
CA ALA A 12 -49.91 0.72 2.09
C ALA A 12 -48.93 1.90 1.91
N SER A 13 -49.04 2.94 2.74
CA SER A 13 -48.12 4.09 2.73
C SER A 13 -46.73 3.78 3.30
N LEU A 14 -46.58 2.77 4.16
CA LEU A 14 -45.26 2.35 4.65
C LEU A 14 -44.50 1.46 3.64
N LEU A 15 -45.19 0.87 2.67
CA LEU A 15 -44.61 -0.01 1.64
C LEU A 15 -43.91 0.75 0.49
N THR A 16 -43.98 2.09 0.45
CA THR A 16 -43.39 2.91 -0.62
C THR A 16 -42.09 3.63 -0.25
N LEU A 17 -41.52 3.40 0.94
CA LEU A 17 -40.19 3.91 1.28
C LEU A 17 -39.10 3.01 0.69
N SER A 18 -38.88 3.10 -0.62
CA SER A 18 -37.69 2.51 -1.23
C SER A 18 -36.45 3.27 -0.76
N PRO A 19 -35.39 2.60 -0.27
CA PRO A 19 -34.13 3.27 0.00
C PRO A 19 -33.59 3.85 -1.32
N ALA A 20 -33.38 5.16 -1.35
CA ALA A 20 -32.70 5.82 -2.45
C ALA A 20 -31.23 5.38 -2.43
N HIS A 21 -30.91 4.29 -3.13
CA HIS A 21 -29.52 3.96 -3.42
C HIS A 21 -29.01 5.01 -4.40
N ALA A 22 -28.12 5.88 -3.93
CA ALA A 22 -27.40 6.80 -4.80
C ALA A 22 -26.69 6.00 -5.89
N LYS A 23 -27.01 6.30 -7.15
CA LYS A 23 -26.37 5.72 -8.32
C LYS A 23 -24.93 6.25 -8.38
N ARG A 24 -23.96 5.39 -8.73
CA ARG A 24 -22.58 5.80 -9.00
C ARG A 24 -22.53 6.89 -10.07
N GLU A 25 -21.66 7.87 -9.89
CA GLU A 25 -21.47 8.98 -10.83
C GLU A 25 -20.78 8.46 -12.09
N HIS A 26 -19.72 7.66 -11.92
CA HIS A 26 -19.02 7.00 -13.00
C HIS A 26 -18.79 5.51 -12.70
N PHE A 27 -18.43 4.73 -13.72
CA PHE A 27 -17.92 3.37 -13.51
C PHE A 27 -16.47 3.43 -13.02
N GLU A 28 -16.03 2.42 -12.28
CA GLU A 28 -14.66 2.27 -11.77
C GLU A 28 -13.60 2.48 -12.87
N LYS A 29 -13.85 1.88 -14.04
CA LYS A 29 -13.01 2.02 -15.24
C LYS A 29 -12.77 3.46 -15.69
N TRP A 30 -13.72 4.37 -15.43
CA TRP A 30 -13.52 5.78 -15.75
C TRP A 30 -12.42 6.38 -14.87
N TYR A 31 -12.47 6.14 -13.56
CA TYR A 31 -11.46 6.60 -12.61
C TYR A 31 -10.10 5.95 -12.86
N GLN A 32 -10.10 4.63 -13.13
CA GLN A 32 -8.89 3.88 -13.48
C GLN A 32 -8.14 4.50 -14.66
N ASN A 33 -8.85 4.77 -15.75
CA ASN A 33 -8.24 5.36 -16.93
C ASN A 33 -7.70 6.78 -16.66
N GLN A 34 -8.47 7.64 -16.00
CA GLN A 34 -8.04 9.01 -15.73
C GLN A 34 -6.79 9.03 -14.86
N TRP A 35 -6.85 8.40 -13.69
CA TRP A 35 -5.77 8.48 -12.71
C TRP A 35 -4.51 7.74 -13.17
N CYS A 36 -4.66 6.54 -13.76
CA CYS A 36 -3.50 5.77 -14.21
C CYS A 36 -2.75 6.48 -15.35
N GLN A 37 -3.49 7.10 -16.29
CA GLN A 37 -2.88 7.90 -17.36
C GLN A 37 -2.12 9.12 -16.80
N GLU A 38 -2.67 9.83 -15.81
CA GLU A 38 -2.00 10.93 -15.14
C GLU A 38 -0.68 10.50 -14.47
N GLN A 39 -0.64 9.28 -13.92
CA GLN A 39 0.57 8.70 -13.35
C GLN A 39 1.51 8.04 -14.38
N LYS A 40 1.21 8.15 -15.68
CA LYS A 40 1.95 7.49 -16.76
C LYS A 40 2.07 5.97 -16.55
N GLY A 41 1.02 5.38 -15.98
CA GLY A 41 0.92 3.94 -15.75
C GLY A 41 0.22 3.18 -16.88
N GLU A 42 0.27 1.86 -16.79
CA GLU A 42 -0.43 0.92 -17.66
C GLU A 42 -1.66 0.38 -16.92
N THR A 43 -2.82 0.41 -17.58
CA THR A 43 -4.09 -0.05 -16.99
C THR A 43 -4.35 -1.52 -17.26
N GLU A 44 -5.06 -2.19 -16.35
CA GLU A 44 -5.60 -3.55 -16.55
C GLU A 44 -4.52 -4.60 -16.92
N VAL A 45 -3.36 -4.51 -16.26
CA VAL A 45 -2.21 -5.36 -16.56
C VAL A 45 -2.46 -6.77 -16.02
N GLN A 46 -2.38 -7.76 -16.91
CA GLN A 46 -2.55 -9.16 -16.51
C GLN A 46 -1.34 -9.66 -15.71
N MET A 47 -1.61 -10.22 -14.53
CA MET A 47 -0.63 -10.80 -13.62
C MET A 47 -0.32 -12.28 -13.99
N PRO A 48 0.76 -12.87 -13.45
CA PRO A 48 1.14 -14.27 -13.72
C PRO A 48 0.03 -15.29 -13.42
N ASP A 49 -0.81 -15.04 -12.43
CA ASP A 49 -1.94 -15.89 -12.05
C ASP A 49 -3.24 -15.59 -12.83
N ARG A 50 -3.15 -14.77 -13.88
CA ARG A 50 -4.22 -14.34 -14.79
C ARG A 50 -5.21 -13.34 -14.20
N THR A 51 -5.01 -12.88 -12.97
CA THR A 51 -5.72 -11.70 -12.44
C THR A 51 -5.27 -10.43 -13.16
N ARG A 52 -5.94 -9.29 -12.92
CA ARG A 52 -5.59 -8.01 -13.55
C ARG A 52 -5.44 -6.95 -12.48
N CYS A 53 -4.29 -6.28 -12.46
CA CYS A 53 -4.06 -5.11 -11.64
C CYS A 53 -4.60 -3.87 -12.37
N ASP A 54 -5.35 -3.03 -11.66
CA ASP A 54 -6.00 -1.87 -12.27
C ASP A 54 -5.01 -0.87 -12.87
N CYS A 55 -3.89 -0.64 -12.20
CA CYS A 55 -2.83 0.24 -12.69
C CYS A 55 -1.44 -0.19 -12.21
N ILE A 56 -0.50 -0.31 -13.14
CA ILE A 56 0.92 -0.48 -12.86
C ILE A 56 1.67 0.80 -13.22
N THR A 57 2.44 1.33 -12.28
CA THR A 57 3.34 2.46 -12.51
C THR A 57 4.81 2.00 -12.43
N GLY A 58 5.75 2.92 -12.61
CA GLY A 58 7.17 2.64 -12.37
C GLY A 58 7.43 2.04 -10.99
N THR A 59 6.66 2.44 -9.97
CA THR A 59 6.94 2.13 -8.56
C THR A 59 5.85 1.35 -7.83
N HIS A 60 4.60 1.35 -8.31
CA HIS A 60 3.46 0.77 -7.59
C HIS A 60 2.64 -0.17 -8.47
N ALA A 61 2.03 -1.16 -7.82
CA ALA A 61 0.86 -1.88 -8.29
C ALA A 61 -0.36 -1.40 -7.51
N ILE A 62 -1.34 -0.84 -8.22
CA ILE A 62 -2.38 0.00 -7.64
C ILE A 62 -3.73 -0.62 -7.95
N GLU A 63 -4.48 -0.90 -6.89
CA GLU A 63 -5.88 -1.28 -6.98
C GLU A 63 -6.78 -0.06 -6.80
N MET A 64 -7.85 0.03 -7.59
CA MET A 64 -8.78 1.14 -7.56
C MET A 64 -10.20 0.65 -7.32
N ASP A 65 -10.79 1.07 -6.21
CA ASP A 65 -12.08 0.54 -5.78
C ASP A 65 -12.94 1.63 -5.15
N PHE A 66 -14.26 1.46 -5.24
CA PHE A 66 -15.18 2.33 -4.51
C PHE A 66 -15.02 2.19 -3.00
N GLY A 67 -15.29 3.27 -2.27
CA GLY A 67 -15.14 3.33 -0.81
C GLY A 67 -15.74 2.14 -0.06
N ASP A 68 -16.96 1.72 -0.41
CA ASP A 68 -17.64 0.57 0.22
C ASP A 68 -16.95 -0.78 0.00
N LYS A 69 -16.05 -0.88 -0.98
CA LYS A 69 -15.21 -2.05 -1.27
C LYS A 69 -13.79 -1.97 -0.67
N TRP A 70 -13.55 -1.07 0.28
CA TRP A 70 -12.21 -0.89 0.86
C TRP A 70 -11.55 -2.16 1.42
N TYR A 71 -12.32 -3.18 1.84
CA TYR A 71 -11.76 -4.46 2.30
C TYR A 71 -11.10 -5.25 1.15
N GLN A 72 -11.74 -5.27 -0.02
CA GLN A 72 -11.24 -5.91 -1.23
C GLN A 72 -9.95 -5.23 -1.69
N ALA A 73 -9.96 -3.89 -1.74
CA ALA A 73 -8.81 -3.07 -2.09
C ALA A 73 -7.55 -3.38 -1.26
N VAL A 74 -7.68 -3.64 0.05
CA VAL A 74 -6.53 -4.03 0.90
C VAL A 74 -5.92 -5.34 0.46
N THR A 75 -6.75 -6.35 0.19
CA THR A 75 -6.24 -7.69 -0.16
C THR A 75 -5.67 -7.69 -1.57
N GLN A 76 -6.36 -7.07 -2.52
CA GLN A 76 -5.94 -6.99 -3.92
C GLN A 76 -4.68 -6.16 -4.10
N SER A 77 -4.55 -4.99 -3.46
CA SER A 77 -3.32 -4.19 -3.54
C SER A 77 -2.08 -4.93 -3.04
N LEU A 78 -2.18 -5.67 -1.93
CA LEU A 78 -1.09 -6.51 -1.43
C LEU A 78 -0.79 -7.68 -2.36
N HIS A 79 -1.82 -8.31 -2.91
CA HIS A 79 -1.66 -9.40 -3.87
C HIS A 79 -0.96 -8.92 -5.15
N TYR A 80 -1.38 -7.80 -5.74
CA TYR A 80 -0.76 -7.25 -6.94
C TYR A 80 0.65 -6.72 -6.71
N SER A 81 0.90 -6.14 -5.53
CA SER A 81 2.25 -5.78 -5.08
C SER A 81 3.18 -6.99 -5.10
N LEU A 82 2.71 -8.13 -4.57
CA LEU A 82 3.46 -9.39 -4.58
C LEU A 82 3.71 -9.91 -6.00
N GLN A 83 2.71 -9.86 -6.88
CA GLN A 83 2.82 -10.38 -8.25
C GLN A 83 3.74 -9.51 -9.14
N ALA A 84 3.69 -8.18 -8.96
CA ALA A 84 4.39 -7.23 -9.82
C ALA A 84 5.78 -6.80 -9.30
N ASP A 85 6.17 -7.28 -8.11
CA ASP A 85 7.37 -6.83 -7.38
C ASP A 85 7.46 -5.29 -7.26
N LYS A 86 6.33 -4.69 -6.84
CA LYS A 86 6.14 -3.23 -6.71
C LYS A 86 5.48 -2.89 -5.39
N ARG A 87 5.51 -1.62 -4.98
CA ARG A 87 4.79 -1.15 -3.78
C ARG A 87 3.28 -1.30 -3.95
N ALA A 88 2.59 -1.71 -2.88
CA ALA A 88 1.13 -1.78 -2.86
C ALA A 88 0.54 -0.36 -2.83
N GLY A 89 -0.41 -0.10 -3.72
CA GLY A 89 -1.16 1.15 -3.78
C GLY A 89 -2.67 0.90 -3.79
N ILE A 90 -3.42 1.80 -3.16
CA ILE A 90 -4.88 1.85 -3.25
C ILE A 90 -5.32 3.25 -3.67
N LEU A 91 -6.11 3.35 -4.73
CA LEU A 91 -6.90 4.56 -5.03
C LEU A 91 -8.35 4.31 -4.61
N LEU A 92 -8.78 4.96 -3.53
CA LEU A 92 -10.15 4.81 -3.03
C LEU A 92 -11.07 5.86 -3.66
N ILE A 93 -12.10 5.42 -4.38
CA ILE A 93 -13.07 6.30 -5.04
C ILE A 93 -14.16 6.70 -4.05
N LEU A 94 -14.27 8.01 -3.77
CA LEU A 94 -15.23 8.63 -2.87
C LEU A 94 -16.09 9.61 -3.68
N GLU A 95 -17.33 9.24 -3.99
CA GLU A 95 -18.24 10.08 -4.81
C GLU A 95 -19.09 11.01 -3.94
N SER A 96 -19.33 10.64 -2.68
CA SER A 96 -20.10 11.41 -1.71
C SER A 96 -19.27 11.73 -0.46
N PRO A 97 -19.51 12.87 0.23
CA PRO A 97 -18.95 13.13 1.56
C PRO A 97 -19.19 11.99 2.57
N ASP A 98 -20.29 11.25 2.43
CA ASP A 98 -20.62 10.10 3.29
C ASP A 98 -19.69 8.90 3.09
N ASP A 99 -19.00 8.82 1.95
CA ASP A 99 -18.03 7.76 1.67
C ASP A 99 -16.75 7.92 2.48
N ARG A 100 -16.53 9.10 3.09
CA ARG A 100 -15.38 9.35 3.96
C ARG A 100 -15.26 8.35 5.11
N LYS A 101 -16.36 7.78 5.59
CA LYS A 101 -16.34 6.72 6.59
C LYS A 101 -15.52 5.50 6.17
N TYR A 102 -15.43 5.21 4.87
CA TYR A 102 -14.66 4.10 4.34
C TYR A 102 -13.16 4.41 4.31
N TRP A 103 -12.79 5.63 3.93
CA TRP A 103 -11.43 6.12 4.06
C TRP A 103 -10.88 5.97 5.48
N GLU A 104 -11.65 6.42 6.49
CA GLU A 104 -11.22 6.32 7.89
C GLU A 104 -11.08 4.86 8.36
N LYS A 105 -11.96 3.96 7.89
CA LYS A 105 -11.84 2.52 8.18
C LYS A 105 -10.58 1.91 7.55
N LEU A 106 -10.35 2.18 6.27
CA LEU A 106 -9.16 1.73 5.54
C LEU A 106 -7.88 2.18 6.23
N ARG A 107 -7.77 3.49 6.50
CA ARG A 107 -6.61 4.09 7.17
C ARG A 107 -6.39 3.51 8.57
N ARG A 108 -7.45 3.26 9.33
CA ARG A 108 -7.35 2.64 10.66
C ARG A 108 -6.75 1.25 10.59
N VAL A 109 -7.16 0.42 9.62
CA VAL A 109 -6.62 -0.94 9.43
C VAL A 109 -5.15 -0.88 9.00
N ILE A 110 -4.83 -0.08 7.98
CA ILE A 110 -3.45 0.07 7.48
C ILE A 110 -2.52 0.53 8.60
N ASN A 111 -2.93 1.54 9.38
CA ASN A 111 -2.11 2.07 10.47
C ASN A 111 -1.95 1.08 11.63
N HIS A 112 -3.04 0.40 12.02
CA HIS A 112 -3.02 -0.52 13.14
C HIS A 112 -2.08 -1.70 12.89
N TYR A 113 -2.13 -2.27 11.68
CA TYR A 113 -1.29 -3.41 11.29
C TYR A 113 0.02 -3.01 10.61
N LYS A 114 0.28 -1.70 10.46
CA LYS A 114 1.46 -1.15 9.76
C LYS A 114 1.64 -1.77 8.36
N LEU A 115 0.53 -1.90 7.62
CA LEU A 115 0.56 -2.47 6.28
C LEU A 115 1.35 -1.55 5.33
N PRO A 116 2.24 -2.10 4.48
CA PRO A 116 3.06 -1.31 3.56
C PRO A 116 2.26 -0.90 2.31
N ILE A 117 1.17 -0.15 2.51
CA ILE A 117 0.23 0.26 1.45
C ILE A 117 0.18 1.79 1.41
N ASP A 118 0.45 2.36 0.24
CA ASP A 118 0.22 3.78 -0.03
C ASP A 118 -1.23 3.99 -0.50
N VAL A 119 -1.89 5.05 -0.02
CA VAL A 119 -3.31 5.26 -0.28
C VAL A 119 -3.60 6.67 -0.76
N TRP A 120 -4.39 6.77 -1.82
CA TRP A 120 -4.91 7.99 -2.40
C TRP A 120 -6.44 7.96 -2.44
N THR A 121 -7.06 9.10 -2.68
CA THR A 121 -8.51 9.20 -2.90
C THR A 121 -8.82 10.01 -4.16
N ILE A 122 -9.93 9.70 -4.81
CA ILE A 122 -10.46 10.45 -5.97
C ILE A 122 -11.98 10.57 -5.89
N GLY A 123 -12.54 11.60 -6.52
CA GLY A 123 -13.99 11.83 -6.62
C GLY A 123 -14.49 13.01 -5.79
N ASN A 124 -15.78 13.32 -5.96
CA ASN A 124 -16.43 14.50 -5.39
C ASN A 124 -16.62 14.45 -3.86
N GLY A 125 -16.50 13.26 -3.26
CA GLY A 125 -16.48 13.05 -1.82
C GLY A 125 -15.13 13.35 -1.16
N THR A 126 -14.09 13.64 -1.96
CA THR A 126 -12.77 14.01 -1.45
C THR A 126 -12.73 15.49 -1.06
N THR A 127 -12.07 15.81 0.05
CA THR A 127 -11.66 17.20 0.35
C THR A 127 -10.26 17.44 -0.19
N PRO A 128 -9.85 18.68 -0.50
CA PRO A 128 -8.50 18.98 -1.00
C PRO A 128 -7.34 18.41 -0.16
N ASN A 129 -7.56 18.24 1.16
CA ASN A 129 -6.59 17.64 2.09
C ASN A 129 -6.62 16.09 2.13
N LEU A 130 -7.56 15.44 1.43
CA LEU A 130 -7.68 13.98 1.30
C LEU A 130 -7.15 13.48 -0.05
N SER A 131 -7.09 14.35 -1.07
CA SER A 131 -6.66 14.00 -2.43
C SER A 131 -5.16 13.67 -2.52
N PHE A 132 -4.36 14.06 -1.52
CA PHE A 132 -2.94 13.76 -1.43
C PHE A 132 -2.51 13.49 0.01
N THR A 133 -2.82 12.31 0.53
CA THR A 133 -1.91 11.75 1.54
C THR A 133 -0.81 11.02 0.80
N LYS A 134 0.32 11.70 0.57
CA LYS A 134 1.59 10.98 0.55
C LYS A 134 1.58 10.07 1.77
N GLY A 135 1.83 8.77 1.57
CA GLY A 135 2.03 7.86 2.68
C GLY A 135 2.87 8.55 3.75
N TRP A 136 2.27 8.75 4.92
CA TRP A 136 2.91 9.33 6.10
C TRP A 136 3.53 10.73 5.94
N GLU A 137 2.72 11.79 6.06
CA GLU A 137 3.22 13.06 6.62
C GLU A 137 3.29 12.96 8.15
N ASN A 138 4.50 12.76 8.66
CA ASN A 138 4.83 13.12 10.04
C ASN A 138 4.48 14.60 10.26
N ASN A 139 3.65 14.90 11.26
CA ASN A 139 3.44 16.24 11.78
C ASN A 139 4.80 16.97 11.96
N GLY A 140 5.17 17.83 11.01
CA GLY A 140 6.21 18.85 11.14
C GLY A 140 7.66 18.41 11.43
N LYS A 141 7.96 17.11 11.56
CA LYS A 141 9.34 16.62 11.60
C LYS A 141 9.63 15.88 10.29
N LYS A 142 10.26 16.61 9.37
CA LYS A 142 11.06 16.01 8.29
C LYS A 142 11.93 14.95 8.98
N PRO A 143 11.86 13.65 8.61
CA PRO A 143 12.88 12.73 9.09
C PRO A 143 14.19 13.35 8.66
N GLU A 144 15.12 13.54 9.59
CA GLU A 144 16.45 14.03 9.26
C GLU A 144 17.05 13.07 8.23
N THR A 145 16.86 13.40 6.97
CA THR A 145 17.58 12.83 5.84
C THR A 145 18.98 13.42 5.91
N SER A 146 19.72 13.02 6.93
CA SER A 146 21.18 13.05 6.91
C SER A 146 21.69 11.62 7.04
N LEU A 147 21.15 10.71 6.23
CA LEU A 147 21.98 9.61 5.77
C LEU A 147 23.03 10.25 4.86
N ASN A 148 24.22 10.49 5.43
CA ASN A 148 25.37 10.98 4.69
C ASN A 148 25.88 9.82 3.81
N CYS A 149 25.25 9.62 2.66
CA CYS A 149 25.57 8.60 1.66
C CYS A 149 26.97 8.73 1.04
N ASN A 150 27.78 9.69 1.51
CA ASN A 150 29.16 9.86 1.10
C ASN A 150 30.14 8.97 1.88
N LYS A 151 29.67 8.20 2.87
CA LYS A 151 30.49 7.23 3.59
C LYS A 151 30.56 5.91 2.83
N ALA A 152 31.77 5.37 2.67
CA ALA A 152 31.96 4.06 2.07
C ALA A 152 31.33 2.96 2.94
N ALA A 153 30.88 1.87 2.31
CA ALA A 153 30.52 0.66 3.03
C ALA A 153 31.71 0.18 3.87
N THR A 154 31.45 -0.23 5.11
CA THR A 154 32.52 -0.73 6.00
C THR A 154 32.37 -2.22 6.20
N LEU A 155 33.52 -2.91 6.17
CA LEU A 155 33.61 -4.35 6.37
C LEU A 155 34.36 -4.60 7.69
N ASN A 156 33.68 -5.22 8.66
CA ASN A 156 34.28 -5.63 9.92
C ASN A 156 34.37 -7.15 9.96
N ILE A 157 35.59 -7.67 10.18
CA ILE A 157 35.85 -9.11 10.23
C ILE A 157 36.17 -9.48 11.67
N LYS A 158 35.44 -10.44 12.23
CA LYS A 158 35.71 -10.99 13.56
C LYS A 158 36.00 -12.48 13.45
N ARG A 159 37.15 -12.91 13.97
CA ARG A 159 37.55 -14.33 14.02
C ARG A 159 37.42 -14.85 15.45
N ARG A 160 36.73 -15.98 15.62
CA ARG A 160 36.65 -16.74 16.89
C ARG A 160 36.91 -18.22 16.58
N GLY A 161 38.09 -18.71 16.97
CA GLY A 161 38.50 -20.08 16.66
C GLY A 161 38.57 -20.33 15.14
N THR A 162 37.85 -21.33 14.65
CA THR A 162 37.72 -21.66 13.22
C THR A 162 36.63 -20.84 12.49
N SER A 163 35.81 -20.08 13.23
CA SER A 163 34.73 -19.29 12.65
C SER A 163 35.18 -17.87 12.33
N THR A 164 34.84 -17.40 11.13
CA THR A 164 35.04 -16.01 10.68
C THR A 164 33.69 -15.39 10.37
N THR A 165 33.37 -14.30 11.06
CA THR A 165 32.15 -13.51 10.86
C THR A 165 32.49 -12.24 10.10
N TRP A 166 31.80 -11.99 9.00
CA TRP A 166 31.92 -10.77 8.21
C TRP A 166 30.67 -9.92 8.43
N VAL A 167 30.84 -8.71 8.94
CA VAL A 167 29.76 -7.74 9.14
C VAL A 167 29.95 -6.60 8.15
N ILE A 168 29.05 -6.52 7.18
CA ILE A 168 29.03 -5.46 6.18
C ILE A 168 28.02 -4.40 6.60
N HIS A 169 28.49 -3.19 6.85
CA HIS A 169 27.63 -2.03 7.04
C HIS A 169 27.57 -1.25 5.72
N ILE A 170 26.40 -1.22 5.11
CA ILE A 170 26.16 -0.48 3.88
C ILE A 170 25.35 0.77 4.26
N PRO A 171 25.96 1.96 4.33
CA PRO A 171 25.30 3.16 4.81
C PRO A 171 24.12 3.57 3.91
N CYS A 172 24.12 3.15 2.64
CA CYS A 172 23.07 3.41 1.68
C CYS A 172 22.96 2.27 0.66
N LEU A 173 22.12 1.29 0.96
CA LEU A 173 21.63 0.33 -0.02
C LEU A 173 20.36 0.96 -0.59
N ILE A 174 20.46 1.56 -1.78
CA ILE A 174 19.32 2.15 -2.48
C ILE A 174 19.08 1.23 -3.67
N ASP A 175 17.99 0.47 -3.64
CA ASP A 175 17.47 -0.10 -4.87
C ASP A 175 16.74 0.98 -5.67
N SER A 176 16.54 0.76 -6.97
CA SER A 176 15.80 1.66 -7.85
C SER A 176 14.34 1.89 -7.41
N ALA A 177 13.85 1.16 -6.40
CA ALA A 177 12.49 1.23 -5.86
C ALA A 177 12.37 2.02 -4.55
N GLY A 178 13.48 2.44 -3.93
CA GLY A 178 13.46 3.16 -2.65
C GLY A 178 12.88 2.33 -1.49
N ALA A 179 12.97 1.00 -1.56
CA ALA A 179 12.26 0.06 -0.67
C ALA A 179 12.61 0.24 0.82
N PHE A 180 13.77 0.81 1.12
CA PHE A 180 14.30 0.85 2.49
C PHE A 180 13.99 2.13 3.28
N GLN A 181 13.26 3.09 2.70
CA GLN A 181 12.73 4.28 3.40
C GLN A 181 13.75 5.01 4.31
N GLY A 182 15.02 5.06 3.93
CA GLY A 182 16.09 5.73 4.70
C GLY A 182 16.64 4.94 5.90
N LYS A 183 16.29 3.66 6.06
CA LYS A 183 16.87 2.79 7.09
C LYS A 183 18.17 2.15 6.59
N THR A 184 19.17 2.03 7.48
CA THR A 184 20.42 1.35 7.17
C THR A 184 20.25 -0.16 7.33
N PRO A 185 20.35 -0.97 6.26
CA PRO A 185 20.33 -2.42 6.40
C PRO A 185 21.67 -2.93 6.96
N TRP A 186 21.62 -4.06 7.67
CA TRP A 186 22.79 -4.85 8.02
C TRP A 186 22.56 -6.30 7.60
N LEU A 187 23.65 -6.97 7.22
CA LEU A 187 23.64 -8.40 6.95
C LEU A 187 24.89 -9.06 7.54
N ILE A 188 24.72 -10.30 8.00
CA ILE A 188 25.79 -11.18 8.49
C ILE A 188 25.99 -12.27 7.45
N LEU A 189 27.23 -12.37 6.98
CA LEU A 189 27.70 -13.48 6.16
C LEU A 189 28.51 -14.42 7.05
N GLU A 190 28.16 -15.70 7.02
CA GLU A 190 29.02 -16.76 7.57
C GLU A 190 29.59 -17.57 6.41
N SER A 191 30.88 -17.86 6.53
CA SER A 191 31.56 -18.83 5.69
C SER A 191 31.84 -20.06 6.54
N LYS A 192 31.49 -21.24 6.02
CA LYS A 192 31.98 -22.52 6.53
C LYS A 192 33.08 -22.98 5.59
N GLN A 193 34.29 -23.09 6.11
CA GLN A 193 35.41 -23.64 5.37
C GLN A 193 35.24 -25.16 5.32
N ASN A 194 34.71 -25.67 4.20
CA ASN A 194 34.82 -27.08 3.85
C ASN A 194 36.05 -27.25 2.95
N VAL A 195 36.72 -28.40 3.03
CA VAL A 195 37.91 -28.70 2.23
C VAL A 195 37.56 -28.56 0.74
N GLY A 196 37.99 -27.45 0.11
CA GLY A 196 37.90 -27.23 -1.34
C GLY A 196 36.95 -26.12 -1.82
N GLU A 197 36.05 -25.58 -0.99
CA GLU A 197 35.13 -24.50 -1.41
C GLU A 197 34.84 -23.50 -0.28
N ASP A 198 35.03 -22.21 -0.56
CA ASP A 198 34.57 -21.11 0.29
C ASP A 198 33.10 -20.82 -0.02
N ILE A 199 32.18 -21.46 0.72
CA ILE A 199 30.75 -21.19 0.59
C ILE A 199 30.39 -20.03 1.53
N PHE A 200 30.00 -18.90 0.95
CA PHE A 200 29.43 -17.77 1.69
C PHE A 200 27.91 -17.91 1.74
N SER A 201 27.33 -17.82 2.93
CA SER A 201 25.88 -17.80 3.12
C SER A 201 25.45 -16.57 3.91
N ILE A 202 24.37 -15.92 3.47
CA ILE A 202 23.69 -14.90 4.28
C ILE A 202 22.95 -15.65 5.39
N THR A 203 23.41 -15.53 6.63
CA THR A 203 22.80 -16.24 7.76
C THR A 203 21.81 -15.38 8.52
N LYS A 204 22.02 -14.05 8.55
CA LYS A 204 21.09 -13.08 9.14
C LYS A 204 21.12 -11.78 8.38
N TYR A 205 19.99 -11.10 8.33
CA TYR A 205 19.87 -9.75 7.83
C TYR A 205 18.81 -9.01 8.64
N GLY A 206 18.85 -7.68 8.60
CA GLY A 206 17.90 -6.83 9.30
C GLY A 206 18.14 -5.36 9.02
N PHE A 207 17.47 -4.51 9.79
CA PHE A 207 17.61 -3.07 9.73
C PHE A 207 18.14 -2.56 11.06
N VAL A 208 18.92 -1.48 11.04
CA VAL A 208 19.23 -0.73 12.25
C VAL A 208 17.93 -0.05 12.69
N GLU A 209 17.37 -0.47 13.82
CA GLU A 209 16.31 0.29 14.49
C GLU A 209 16.94 1.58 15.03
N GLN A 210 16.41 2.72 14.60
CA GLN A 210 16.69 4.04 15.17
C GLN A 210 15.63 4.39 16.20
#